data_AF-A0A1H6SHY6-F1
#
_entry.id   AF-A0A1H6SHY6-F1
#
_cell.length_a   1.000
_cell.length_b   1.000
_cell.length_c   1.000
_cell.angle_alpha   90.00
_cell.angle_beta   90.00
_cell.angle_gamma   90.00
#
_symmetry.space_group_name_H-M   'P 1'
#
loop_
_entity.id
_entity.type
_entity.pdbx_description
1 polymer ?
#
loop_
_entity_poly.entity_id
_entity_poly.type
_entity_poly.pdbx_seq_one_letter_code
_entity_poly.pdbx_strand_id
1 'polypeptide(L)'
;MFPIYIDRLRTGEGISVESFVKTFKEICTEHQKNGNASSFVFIIHDFTNPEITKVLEDRNYFNALDEISGNNLTIFYLHLTPEKNKRVKFLGEERLVRDMTREMNDFLIQEFKLEETISTPAILFFQIKNKEIIDFFFCSLTERTTEKAFLEIENLVQKNVSVIKQIATENKQNYPEIFTLIKNEIDSVKTIKTVKSRAEQVYNFGKVIVFIEKFISSFV
;
A
#
# COMPACT_ATOMS: atom_id res chain seq x y z
N MET A 1 2.75 -11.97 0.45
CA MET A 1 3.04 -10.67 1.09
C MET A 1 4.54 -10.51 1.22
N PHE A 2 5.06 -9.28 1.16
CA PHE A 2 6.51 -9.02 1.11
C PHE A 2 6.97 -8.11 2.25
N PRO A 3 7.69 -8.65 3.25
CA PRO A 3 8.34 -7.86 4.28
C PRO A 3 9.40 -6.90 3.73
N ILE A 4 9.41 -5.66 4.22
CA ILE A 4 10.53 -4.75 4.05
C ILE A 4 11.03 -4.40 5.45
N TYR A 5 12.27 -4.76 5.74
CA TYR A 5 12.86 -4.51 7.06
C TYR A 5 13.88 -3.39 6.99
N ILE A 6 13.89 -2.59 8.04
CA ILE A 6 15.03 -1.76 8.41
C ILE A 6 16.05 -2.73 9.01
N ASP A 7 17.05 -3.14 8.21
CA ASP A 7 17.95 -4.24 8.53
C ASP A 7 18.66 -4.05 9.88
N ARG A 8 18.14 -4.77 10.89
CA ARG A 8 18.73 -4.99 12.21
C ARG A 8 18.19 -6.30 12.77
N LEU A 9 18.95 -7.39 12.63
CA LEU A 9 18.91 -8.52 13.57
C LEU A 9 17.54 -9.25 13.70
N ARG A 10 16.95 -9.73 12.59
CA ARG A 10 15.99 -10.85 12.63
C ARG A 10 16.24 -11.87 11.52
N THR A 11 16.06 -13.14 11.90
CA THR A 11 16.46 -14.37 11.22
C THR A 11 15.42 -14.87 10.20
N GLY A 12 15.18 -14.14 9.09
CA GLY A 12 14.22 -14.55 8.05
C GLY A 12 14.34 -13.81 6.71
N GLU A 13 13.54 -14.25 5.72
CA GLU A 13 13.44 -13.70 4.35
C GLU A 13 12.83 -12.29 4.35
N GLY A 14 13.64 -11.26 4.14
CA GLY A 14 13.17 -9.90 3.91
C GLY A 14 14.27 -9.03 3.30
N ILE A 15 13.89 -7.90 2.71
CA ILE A 15 14.80 -7.00 1.98
C ILE A 15 15.17 -5.77 2.83
N SER A 16 16.43 -5.34 2.79
CA SER A 16 16.87 -4.11 3.44
C SER A 16 16.29 -2.87 2.75
N VAL A 17 16.12 -1.76 3.47
CA VAL A 17 15.63 -0.48 2.91
C VAL A 17 16.41 -0.05 1.67
N GLU A 18 17.73 -0.02 1.75
CA GLU A 18 18.58 0.39 0.62
C GLU A 18 18.36 -0.50 -0.62
N SER A 19 18.30 -1.82 -0.41
CA SER A 19 18.05 -2.77 -1.50
C SER A 19 16.66 -2.58 -2.07
N PHE A 20 15.66 -2.42 -1.20
CA PHE A 20 14.28 -2.20 -1.59
C PHE A 20 14.11 -0.94 -2.42
N VAL A 21 14.66 0.20 -2.00
CA VAL A 21 14.59 1.46 -2.73
C VAL A 21 15.14 1.30 -4.15
N LYS A 22 16.23 0.55 -4.32
CA LYS A 22 16.84 0.28 -5.63
C LYS A 22 16.02 -0.66 -6.51
N THR A 23 15.37 -1.67 -5.92
CA THR A 23 14.70 -2.74 -6.67
C THR A 23 13.17 -2.64 -6.70
N PHE A 24 12.56 -1.70 -5.98
CA PHE A 24 11.12 -1.58 -5.78
C PHE A 24 10.31 -1.64 -7.09
N LYS A 25 10.67 -0.80 -8.06
CA LYS A 25 9.98 -0.76 -9.38
C LYS A 25 10.12 -2.07 -10.14
N GLU A 26 11.23 -2.78 -9.95
CA GLU A 26 11.51 -4.05 -10.60
C GLU A 26 10.68 -5.16 -9.99
N ILE A 27 10.61 -5.24 -8.66
CA ILE A 27 9.73 -6.14 -7.92
C ILE A 27 8.28 -5.99 -8.40
N CYS A 28 7.77 -4.76 -8.45
CA CYS A 28 6.40 -4.52 -8.89
C CYS A 28 6.17 -4.92 -10.35
N THR A 29 7.12 -4.60 -11.25
CA THR A 29 7.02 -4.97 -12.66
C THR A 29 7.06 -6.49 -12.86
N GLU A 30 7.90 -7.18 -12.09
CA GLU A 30 7.99 -8.64 -12.12
C GLU A 30 6.70 -9.29 -11.62
N HIS A 31 6.13 -8.79 -10.52
CA HIS A 31 4.86 -9.32 -10.01
C HIS A 31 3.71 -9.12 -11.01
N GLN A 32 3.65 -7.98 -11.71
CA GLN A 32 2.68 -7.77 -12.79
C GLN A 32 2.88 -8.76 -13.94
N LYS A 33 4.13 -8.93 -14.39
CA LYS A 33 4.47 -9.80 -15.53
C LYS A 33 4.19 -11.27 -15.23
N ASN A 34 4.48 -11.73 -14.02
CA ASN A 34 4.28 -13.10 -13.60
C ASN A 34 2.82 -13.40 -13.20
N GLY A 35 1.94 -12.39 -13.21
CA GLY A 35 0.56 -12.52 -12.77
C GLY A 35 0.40 -12.70 -11.26
N ASN A 36 1.42 -12.30 -10.49
CA ASN A 36 1.46 -12.38 -9.03
C ASN A 36 0.86 -11.14 -8.35
N ALA A 37 0.62 -10.05 -9.09
CA ALA A 37 -0.16 -8.91 -8.62
C ALA A 37 -0.72 -8.06 -9.76
N SER A 38 -1.91 -7.49 -9.53
CA SER A 38 -2.55 -6.49 -10.40
C SER A 38 -2.66 -5.12 -9.74
N SER A 39 -2.44 -5.04 -8.42
CA SER A 39 -2.37 -3.81 -7.64
C SER A 39 -1.35 -3.95 -6.50
N PHE A 40 -0.96 -2.84 -5.90
CA PHE A 40 0.06 -2.78 -4.85
C PHE A 40 -0.36 -1.89 -3.70
N VAL A 41 0.09 -2.27 -2.50
CA VAL A 41 -0.20 -1.56 -1.25
C VAL A 41 1.05 -1.48 -0.38
N PHE A 42 1.26 -0.33 0.27
CA PHE A 42 2.08 -0.21 1.47
C PHE A 42 1.20 -0.09 2.72
N ILE A 43 1.43 -0.93 3.72
CA ILE A 43 0.95 -0.70 5.09
C ILE A 43 2.06 0.04 5.86
N ILE A 44 1.80 1.27 6.26
CA ILE A 44 2.78 2.19 6.83
C ILE A 44 2.42 2.42 8.29
N HIS A 45 3.33 2.12 9.21
CA HIS A 45 3.11 2.31 10.64
C HIS A 45 4.39 2.67 11.37
N ASP A 46 4.29 3.08 12.63
CA ASP A 46 5.44 3.29 13.49
C ASP A 46 5.29 2.65 14.88
N PHE A 47 6.26 2.89 15.77
CA PHE A 47 6.26 2.35 17.14
C PHE A 47 5.11 2.89 18.01
N THR A 48 4.45 3.98 17.60
CA THR A 48 3.25 4.52 18.26
C THR A 48 1.97 3.79 17.84
N ASN A 49 2.07 2.82 16.91
CA ASN A 49 0.97 2.00 16.42
C ASN A 49 1.20 0.51 16.77
N PRO A 50 1.21 0.15 18.08
CA PRO A 50 1.47 -1.22 18.51
C PRO A 50 0.41 -2.21 18.00
N GLU A 51 -0.83 -1.76 17.80
CA GLU A 51 -1.90 -2.55 17.21
C GLU A 51 -1.55 -3.04 15.80
N ILE A 52 -1.01 -2.17 14.94
CA ILE A 52 -0.60 -2.51 13.57
C ILE A 52 0.61 -3.44 13.58
N THR A 53 1.58 -3.15 14.45
CA THR A 53 2.77 -4.00 14.60
C THR A 53 2.38 -5.43 14.97
N LYS A 54 1.44 -5.60 15.92
CA LYS A 54 0.93 -6.93 16.30
C LYS A 54 0.21 -7.64 15.15
N VAL A 55 -0.59 -6.93 14.36
CA VAL A 55 -1.25 -7.52 13.17
C VAL A 55 -0.23 -8.08 12.18
N LEU A 56 0.87 -7.35 11.96
CA LEU A 56 1.87 -7.72 10.96
C LEU A 56 2.88 -8.76 11.47
N GLU A 57 3.08 -8.88 12.78
CA GLU A 57 3.97 -9.88 13.40
C GLU A 57 3.27 -11.20 13.75
N ASP A 58 1.96 -11.17 14.00
CA ASP A 58 1.18 -12.38 14.27
C ASP A 58 0.98 -13.20 12.99
N ARG A 59 1.40 -14.47 13.03
CA ARG A 59 1.32 -15.36 11.87
C ARG A 59 -0.11 -15.61 11.38
N ASN A 60 -1.10 -15.63 12.27
CA ASN A 60 -2.48 -15.90 11.88
C ASN A 60 -3.06 -14.72 11.11
N TYR A 61 -2.86 -13.50 11.61
CA TYR A 61 -3.28 -12.29 10.92
C TYR A 61 -2.53 -12.10 9.61
N PHE A 62 -1.22 -12.34 9.60
CA PHE A 62 -0.40 -12.29 8.39
C PHE A 62 -0.89 -13.28 7.33
N ASN A 63 -1.09 -14.55 7.70
CA ASN A 63 -1.55 -15.58 6.76
C ASN A 63 -2.96 -15.26 6.21
N ALA A 64 -3.84 -14.72 7.05
CA ALA A 64 -5.16 -14.29 6.60
C ALA A 64 -5.06 -13.17 5.54
N LEU A 65 -4.23 -12.15 5.77
CA LEU A 65 -4.01 -11.09 4.78
C LEU A 65 -3.36 -11.62 3.49
N ASP A 66 -2.43 -12.57 3.60
CA ASP A 66 -1.77 -13.20 2.45
C ASP A 66 -2.76 -14.01 1.61
N GLU A 67 -3.61 -14.82 2.26
CA GLU A 67 -4.66 -15.60 1.62
C GLU A 67 -5.67 -14.71 0.89
N ILE A 68 -6.11 -13.62 1.53
CA ILE A 68 -7.06 -12.68 0.91
C ILE A 68 -6.42 -12.01 -0.31
N SER A 69 -5.16 -11.58 -0.18
CA SER A 69 -4.41 -10.91 -1.25
C SER A 69 -4.23 -11.80 -2.47
N GLY A 70 -3.83 -13.06 -2.23
CA GLY A 70 -3.48 -14.03 -3.27
C GLY A 70 -2.58 -13.43 -4.34
N ASN A 71 -2.83 -13.81 -5.60
CA ASN A 71 -2.08 -13.29 -6.76
C ASN A 71 -2.61 -11.95 -7.29
N ASN A 72 -3.55 -11.31 -6.57
CA ASN A 72 -4.20 -10.08 -7.04
C ASN A 72 -3.51 -8.84 -6.48
N LEU A 73 -3.00 -8.92 -5.26
CA LEU A 73 -2.47 -7.79 -4.52
C LEU A 73 -1.11 -8.13 -3.91
N THR A 74 -0.12 -7.28 -4.15
CA THR A 74 1.12 -7.32 -3.35
C THR A 74 1.03 -6.30 -2.24
N ILE A 75 1.11 -6.79 -1.00
CA ILE A 75 1.22 -5.96 0.19
C ILE A 75 2.67 -5.93 0.65
N PHE A 76 3.21 -4.72 0.70
CA PHE A 76 4.43 -4.35 1.39
C PHE A 76 4.07 -3.76 2.74
N TYR A 77 4.89 -3.97 3.77
CA TYR A 77 4.71 -3.27 5.04
C TYR A 77 5.99 -2.53 5.44
N LEU A 78 5.81 -1.30 5.93
CA LEU A 78 6.85 -0.34 6.23
C LEU A 78 6.72 0.09 7.69
N HIS A 79 7.76 -0.20 8.47
CA HIS A 79 7.91 0.33 9.81
C HIS A 79 8.74 1.63 9.75
N LEU A 80 8.11 2.77 10.00
CA LEU A 80 8.74 4.08 10.07
C LEU A 80 9.08 4.44 11.52
N THR A 81 10.06 5.31 11.72
CA THR A 81 10.30 5.97 13.02
C THR A 81 9.80 7.42 12.93
N PRO A 82 8.87 7.90 13.77
CA PRO A 82 8.41 9.28 13.71
C PRO A 82 9.56 10.26 14.02
N GLU A 83 9.66 11.31 13.21
CA GLU A 83 10.73 12.31 13.30
C GLU A 83 10.82 13.04 14.66
N LYS A 84 9.75 13.00 15.46
CA LYS A 84 9.63 13.74 16.73
C LYS A 84 10.44 13.14 17.88
N ASN A 85 10.94 11.91 17.76
CA ASN A 85 11.82 11.32 18.77
C ASN A 85 13.28 11.76 18.59
N LYS A 86 13.55 13.06 18.83
CA LYS A 86 14.89 13.66 18.77
C LYS A 86 15.74 13.47 20.04
N ARG A 87 15.31 12.67 21.05
CA ARG A 87 15.92 12.75 22.40
C ARG A 87 15.93 11.44 23.23
N VAL A 88 16.45 10.32 22.71
CA VAL A 88 16.80 9.19 23.60
C VAL A 88 18.25 8.76 23.36
N LYS A 89 19.19 9.52 23.93
CA LYS A 89 20.65 9.26 23.82
C LYS A 89 21.03 7.81 24.18
N PHE A 90 21.16 6.95 23.19
CA PHE A 90 21.98 5.74 23.24
C PHE A 90 22.95 5.77 22.05
N LEU A 91 24.23 5.88 22.37
CA LEU A 91 25.31 6.10 21.41
C LEU A 91 25.48 4.90 20.45
N GLY A 92 25.29 5.13 19.15
CA GLY A 92 25.66 4.21 18.06
C GLY A 92 24.46 3.73 17.23
N GLU A 93 23.49 3.10 17.89
CA GLU A 93 22.35 2.49 17.21
C GLU A 93 21.33 3.50 16.70
N GLU A 94 21.06 4.62 17.38
CA GLU A 94 20.06 5.60 16.90
C GLU A 94 20.43 6.24 15.54
N ARG A 95 21.73 6.51 15.29
CA ARG A 95 22.16 7.20 14.07
C ARG A 95 21.76 6.43 12.82
N LEU A 96 22.08 5.14 12.79
CA LEU A 96 21.75 4.26 11.69
C LEU A 96 20.21 4.06 11.52
N VAL A 97 19.38 4.13 12.59
CA VAL A 97 17.91 3.99 12.47
C VAL A 97 17.35 5.24 11.83
N ARG A 98 17.86 6.39 12.28
CA ARG A 98 17.47 7.70 11.79
C ARG A 98 17.79 7.86 10.31
N ASP A 99 18.95 7.39 9.88
CA ASP A 99 19.38 7.45 8.49
C ASP A 99 18.48 6.57 7.60
N MET A 100 18.16 5.34 8.01
CA MET A 100 17.25 4.46 7.26
C MET A 100 15.78 4.92 7.26
N THR A 101 15.30 5.46 8.37
CA THR A 101 13.96 6.05 8.45
C THR A 101 13.85 7.25 7.51
N ARG A 102 14.88 8.09 7.50
CA ARG A 102 14.97 9.23 6.60
C ARG A 102 15.02 8.76 5.15
N GLU A 103 15.81 7.74 4.85
CA GLU A 103 15.88 7.14 3.50
C GLU A 103 14.51 6.66 3.03
N MET A 104 13.74 5.96 3.88
CA MET A 104 12.39 5.52 3.53
C MET A 104 11.42 6.69 3.36
N ASN A 105 11.48 7.71 4.22
CA ASN A 105 10.65 8.91 4.07
C ASN A 105 11.00 9.67 2.78
N ASP A 106 12.30 9.84 2.50
CA ASP A 106 12.79 10.48 1.28
C ASP A 106 12.36 9.69 0.05
N PHE A 107 12.41 8.35 0.09
CA PHE A 107 11.87 7.47 -0.95
C PHE A 107 10.37 7.73 -1.18
N LEU A 108 9.55 7.69 -0.13
CA LEU A 108 8.11 7.91 -0.24
C LEU A 108 7.80 9.31 -0.82
N ILE A 109 8.50 10.34 -0.35
CA ILE A 109 8.35 11.71 -0.84
C ILE A 109 8.74 11.82 -2.32
N GLN A 110 9.87 11.26 -2.72
CA GLN A 110 10.39 11.39 -4.08
C GLN A 110 9.59 10.57 -5.08
N GLU A 111 9.30 9.31 -4.77
CA GLU A 111 8.62 8.38 -5.68
C GLU A 111 7.14 8.74 -5.84
N PHE A 112 6.47 9.10 -4.74
CA PHE A 112 5.06 9.48 -4.78
C PHE A 112 4.83 10.98 -4.90
N LYS A 113 5.90 11.79 -5.01
CA LYS A 113 5.84 13.26 -5.13
C LYS A 113 4.98 13.90 -4.04
N LEU A 114 5.20 13.46 -2.80
CA LEU A 114 4.43 13.93 -1.66
C LEU A 114 4.91 15.32 -1.23
N GLU A 115 3.97 16.22 -0.95
CA GLU A 115 4.28 17.56 -0.43
C GLU A 115 4.60 17.54 1.07
N GLU A 116 4.14 16.52 1.78
CA GLU A 116 4.23 16.40 3.24
C GLU A 116 4.52 14.96 3.65
N THR A 117 5.01 14.80 4.89
CA THR A 117 5.20 13.49 5.50
C THR A 117 3.87 12.79 5.74
N ILE A 118 3.84 11.48 5.52
CA ILE A 118 2.65 10.65 5.71
C ILE A 118 2.33 10.52 7.20
N SER A 119 1.07 10.72 7.57
CA SER A 119 0.60 10.43 8.93
C SER A 119 0.39 8.93 9.10
N THR A 120 1.10 8.34 10.06
CA THR A 120 0.97 6.94 10.47
C THR A 120 -0.15 6.77 11.52
N PRO A 121 -0.82 5.59 11.58
CA PRO A 121 -0.72 4.49 10.63
C PRO A 121 -1.60 4.74 9.39
N ALA A 122 -1.17 4.23 8.23
CA ALA A 122 -1.90 4.40 6.97
C ALA A 122 -1.66 3.24 6.01
N ILE A 123 -2.59 3.06 5.07
CA ILE A 123 -2.42 2.23 3.88
C ILE A 123 -2.27 3.14 2.67
N LEU A 124 -1.16 3.04 1.94
CA LEU A 124 -0.99 3.66 0.62
C LEU A 124 -1.30 2.62 -0.46
N PHE A 125 -2.34 2.88 -1.24
CA PHE A 125 -2.64 2.18 -2.46
C PHE A 125 -1.94 2.86 -3.62
N PHE A 126 -1.37 2.08 -4.52
CA PHE A 126 -0.76 2.64 -5.72
C PHE A 126 -0.81 1.68 -6.89
N GLN A 127 -0.62 2.26 -8.07
CA GLN A 127 -0.50 1.51 -9.29
C GLN A 127 0.73 1.94 -10.08
N ILE A 128 1.38 0.95 -10.68
CA ILE A 128 2.56 1.12 -11.51
C ILE A 128 2.27 0.65 -12.94
N LYS A 129 2.87 1.30 -13.93
CA LYS A 129 2.91 0.86 -15.33
C LYS A 129 4.26 1.25 -15.91
N ASN A 130 4.93 0.31 -16.58
CA ASN A 130 6.24 0.56 -17.21
C ASN A 130 7.28 1.18 -16.26
N LYS A 131 7.38 0.66 -15.03
CA LYS A 131 8.25 1.19 -13.95
C LYS A 131 7.91 2.62 -13.47
N GLU A 132 6.76 3.17 -13.83
CA GLU A 132 6.28 4.48 -13.37
C GLU A 132 5.02 4.36 -12.52
N ILE A 133 4.98 5.08 -11.39
CA ILE A 133 3.77 5.19 -10.57
C ILE A 133 2.77 6.07 -11.31
N ILE A 134 1.65 5.48 -11.72
CA ILE A 134 0.61 6.18 -12.50
C ILE A 134 -0.35 6.96 -11.59
N ASP A 135 -0.70 6.41 -10.44
CA ASP A 135 -1.53 7.05 -9.43
C ASP A 135 -1.38 6.35 -8.06
N PHE A 136 -1.80 7.04 -7.00
CA PHE A 136 -1.79 6.55 -5.64
C PHE A 136 -2.84 7.28 -4.79
N PHE A 137 -3.22 6.67 -3.67
CA PHE A 137 -4.00 7.33 -2.62
C PHE A 137 -3.73 6.72 -1.25
N PHE A 138 -4.09 7.45 -0.19
CA PHE A 138 -3.87 7.05 1.20
C PHE A 138 -5.18 6.84 1.95
N CYS A 139 -5.20 5.85 2.82
CA CYS A 139 -6.24 5.62 3.83
C CYS A 139 -5.60 5.65 5.21
N SER A 140 -5.97 6.60 6.06
CA SER A 140 -5.55 6.58 7.47
C SER A 140 -6.20 5.41 8.19
N LEU A 141 -5.42 4.68 8.98
CA LEU A 141 -5.90 3.65 9.89
C LEU A 141 -6.17 4.28 11.24
N THR A 142 -7.30 3.94 11.85
CA THR A 142 -7.80 4.66 13.03
C THR A 142 -8.07 3.76 14.23
N GLU A 143 -8.20 2.47 14.01
CA GLU A 143 -8.49 1.50 15.06
C GLU A 143 -7.31 1.34 16.02
N ARG A 144 -7.62 1.14 17.31
CA ARG A 144 -6.63 1.15 18.42
C ARG A 144 -6.45 -0.18 19.13
N THR A 145 -7.15 -1.22 18.68
CA THR A 145 -7.03 -2.59 19.19
C THR A 145 -6.60 -3.48 18.05
N THR A 146 -5.76 -4.49 18.32
CA THR A 146 -5.19 -5.38 17.30
C THR A 146 -6.26 -6.02 16.43
N GLU A 147 -7.34 -6.55 17.03
CA GLU A 147 -8.43 -7.22 16.30
C GLU A 147 -9.14 -6.25 15.36
N LYS A 148 -9.51 -5.06 15.85
CA LYS A 148 -10.19 -4.06 15.01
C LYS A 148 -9.28 -3.49 13.92
N ALA A 149 -8.01 -3.28 14.24
CA ALA A 149 -7.02 -2.85 13.26
C ALA A 149 -6.83 -3.90 12.16
N PHE A 150 -6.82 -5.19 12.51
CA PHE A 150 -6.84 -6.28 11.54
C PHE A 150 -8.10 -6.20 10.67
N LEU A 151 -9.29 -6.10 11.26
CA LEU A 151 -10.55 -5.99 10.50
C LEU A 151 -10.60 -4.76 9.60
N GLU A 152 -10.03 -3.62 10.04
CA GLU A 152 -9.90 -2.41 9.22
C GLU A 152 -9.02 -2.68 7.99
N ILE A 153 -7.81 -3.24 8.19
CA ILE A 153 -6.90 -3.59 7.09
C ILE A 153 -7.54 -4.65 6.18
N GLU A 154 -8.13 -5.69 6.76
CA GLU A 154 -8.77 -6.80 6.08
C GLU A 154 -9.86 -6.29 5.13
N ASN A 155 -10.77 -5.44 5.63
CA ASN A 155 -11.85 -4.86 4.82
C ASN A 155 -11.31 -4.06 3.62
N LEU A 156 -10.23 -3.29 3.81
CA LEU A 156 -9.60 -2.52 2.74
C LEU A 156 -8.96 -3.43 1.68
N VAL A 157 -8.25 -4.47 2.12
CA VAL A 157 -7.62 -5.46 1.25
C VAL A 157 -8.69 -6.25 0.48
N GLN A 158 -9.75 -6.71 1.15
CA GLN A 158 -10.86 -7.44 0.53
C GLN A 158 -11.55 -6.61 -0.55
N LYS A 159 -11.77 -5.32 -0.32
CA LYS A 159 -12.34 -4.39 -1.31
C LYS A 159 -11.46 -4.18 -2.53
N ASN A 160 -10.14 -4.03 -2.32
CA ASN A 160 -9.21 -3.95 -3.44
C ASN A 160 -9.25 -5.26 -4.28
N VAL A 161 -9.15 -6.41 -3.62
CA VAL A 161 -9.15 -7.71 -4.30
C VAL A 161 -10.48 -8.01 -4.99
N SER A 162 -11.62 -7.60 -4.41
CA SER A 162 -12.94 -7.83 -5.01
C SER A 162 -13.08 -7.12 -6.34
N VAL A 163 -12.59 -5.88 -6.46
CA VAL A 163 -12.55 -5.14 -7.73
C VAL A 163 -11.72 -5.91 -8.75
N ILE A 164 -10.50 -6.34 -8.38
CA ILE A 164 -9.60 -7.05 -9.31
C ILE A 164 -10.22 -8.37 -9.81
N LYS A 165 -10.86 -9.12 -8.92
CA LYS A 165 -11.51 -10.41 -9.26
C LYS A 165 -12.66 -10.28 -10.25
N GLN A 166 -13.30 -9.10 -10.32
CA GLN A 166 -14.40 -8.83 -11.25
C GLN A 166 -13.91 -8.36 -12.63
N ILE A 167 -12.61 -8.10 -12.80
CA ILE A 167 -12.05 -7.67 -14.08
C ILE A 167 -11.84 -8.87 -15.00
N ALA A 168 -12.46 -8.81 -16.19
CA ALA A 168 -12.26 -9.80 -17.25
C ALA A 168 -10.78 -9.86 -17.67
N THR A 169 -10.30 -11.05 -18.04
CA THR A 169 -8.87 -11.32 -18.28
C THR A 169 -8.24 -10.38 -19.31
N GLU A 170 -8.98 -10.06 -20.38
CA GLU A 170 -8.59 -9.15 -21.45
C GLU A 170 -8.40 -7.69 -20.97
N ASN A 171 -9.02 -7.32 -19.85
CA ASN A 171 -8.97 -5.98 -19.29
C ASN A 171 -7.96 -5.84 -18.14
N LYS A 172 -7.28 -6.92 -17.72
CA LYS A 172 -6.33 -6.90 -16.58
C LYS A 172 -5.13 -5.97 -16.77
N GLN A 173 -4.84 -5.58 -18.01
CA GLN A 173 -3.78 -4.63 -18.36
C GLN A 173 -4.25 -3.16 -18.34
N ASN A 174 -5.54 -2.91 -18.09
CA ASN A 174 -6.11 -1.58 -18.05
C ASN A 174 -5.90 -0.90 -16.68
N TYR A 175 -4.62 -0.79 -16.30
CA TYR A 175 -4.20 -0.40 -14.95
C TYR A 175 -4.81 0.92 -14.42
N PRO A 176 -4.91 2.01 -15.20
CA PRO A 176 -5.49 3.27 -14.70
C PRO A 176 -6.97 3.15 -14.33
N GLU A 177 -7.75 2.47 -15.16
CA GLU A 177 -9.19 2.27 -15.00
C GLU A 177 -9.47 1.33 -13.84
N ILE A 178 -8.74 0.22 -13.74
CA ILE A 178 -8.81 -0.69 -12.59
C ILE A 178 -8.52 0.07 -11.30
N PHE A 179 -7.48 0.91 -11.29
CA PHE A 179 -7.12 1.67 -10.09
C PHE A 179 -8.16 2.72 -9.72
N THR A 180 -8.84 3.32 -10.71
CA THR A 180 -9.98 4.21 -10.48
C THR A 180 -11.14 3.47 -9.82
N LEU A 181 -11.44 2.24 -10.27
CA LEU A 181 -12.48 1.40 -9.65
C LEU A 181 -12.12 1.03 -8.20
N ILE A 182 -10.86 0.66 -7.94
CA ILE A 182 -10.36 0.39 -6.59
C ILE A 182 -10.56 1.61 -5.70
N LYS A 183 -10.17 2.80 -6.18
CA LYS A 183 -10.31 4.05 -5.42
C LYS A 183 -11.77 4.32 -5.07
N ASN A 184 -12.69 4.20 -6.03
CA ASN A 184 -14.12 4.42 -5.80
C ASN A 184 -14.70 3.42 -4.79
N GLU A 185 -14.30 2.15 -4.87
CA GLU A 185 -14.76 1.10 -3.94
C GLU A 185 -14.26 1.36 -2.52
N ILE A 186 -13.03 1.86 -2.37
CA ILE A 186 -12.46 2.23 -1.08
C ILE A 186 -13.08 3.52 -0.55
N ASP A 187 -13.25 4.56 -1.36
CA ASP A 187 -13.89 5.83 -0.99
C ASP A 187 -15.34 5.64 -0.48
N SER A 188 -16.02 4.57 -0.93
CA SER A 188 -17.36 4.22 -0.43
C SER A 188 -17.40 3.87 1.08
N VAL A 189 -16.24 3.57 1.67
CA VAL A 189 -16.11 3.26 3.10
C VAL A 189 -16.10 4.58 3.89
N LYS A 190 -17.25 4.91 4.47
CA LYS A 190 -17.55 6.17 5.18
C LYS A 190 -16.53 6.60 6.25
N THR A 191 -15.71 5.70 6.75
CA THR A 191 -14.69 5.92 7.79
C THR A 191 -13.32 6.32 7.24
N ILE A 192 -13.09 6.20 5.93
CA ILE A 192 -11.78 6.46 5.33
C ILE A 192 -11.71 7.91 4.87
N LYS A 193 -10.70 8.62 5.36
CA LYS A 193 -10.27 9.89 4.76
C LYS A 193 -9.26 9.57 3.67
N THR A 194 -9.68 9.68 2.42
CA THR A 194 -8.74 9.66 1.29
C THR A 194 -7.99 10.99 1.27
N VAL A 195 -6.72 10.95 1.66
CA VAL A 195 -6.00 12.18 2.05
C VAL A 195 -5.42 12.95 0.85
N LYS A 196 -4.89 12.26 -0.18
CA LYS A 196 -4.35 12.88 -1.42
C LYS A 196 -4.34 11.86 -2.57
N SER A 197 -4.53 12.32 -3.80
CA SER A 197 -4.27 11.54 -5.02
C SER A 197 -3.65 12.41 -6.11
N ARG A 198 -2.84 11.83 -6.99
CA ARG A 198 -2.21 12.57 -8.10
C ARG A 198 -3.24 13.09 -9.11
N ALA A 199 -4.41 12.45 -9.13
CA ALA A 199 -5.58 12.71 -9.95
C ALA A 199 -6.31 14.06 -9.75
N GLU A 200 -6.02 14.85 -8.71
CA GLU A 200 -6.69 16.14 -8.49
C GLU A 200 -6.45 17.19 -9.59
N GLN A 201 -5.59 16.90 -10.58
CA GLN A 201 -5.36 17.82 -11.70
C GLN A 201 -6.31 17.68 -12.89
N VAL A 202 -6.94 16.54 -13.20
CA VAL A 202 -8.02 16.46 -14.22
C VAL A 202 -8.83 15.16 -14.07
N TYR A 203 -10.09 15.24 -13.64
CA TYR A 203 -11.09 14.21 -13.98
C TYR A 203 -12.41 14.86 -14.42
N ASN A 204 -12.64 14.85 -15.74
CA ASN A 204 -13.96 15.10 -16.32
C ASN A 204 -14.80 13.82 -16.20
N PHE A 205 -15.81 13.85 -15.33
CA PHE A 205 -16.73 12.75 -15.00
C PHE A 205 -17.55 12.17 -16.18
N GLY A 206 -17.42 12.72 -17.40
CA GLY A 206 -18.32 12.42 -18.52
C GLY A 206 -18.08 11.11 -19.30
N LYS A 207 -16.99 10.35 -19.06
CA LYS A 207 -16.66 9.16 -19.87
C LYS A 207 -16.73 7.81 -19.15
N VAL A 208 -16.75 7.77 -17.81
CA VAL A 208 -16.73 6.51 -17.04
C VAL A 208 -18.11 5.85 -16.98
N ILE A 209 -19.18 6.65 -16.92
CA ILE A 209 -20.57 6.13 -16.85
C ILE A 209 -20.93 5.31 -18.10
N VAL A 210 -20.53 5.78 -19.29
CA VAL A 210 -20.83 5.10 -20.56
C VAL A 210 -20.10 3.75 -20.68
N PHE A 211 -18.96 3.59 -20.01
CA PHE A 211 -18.20 2.33 -20.07
C PHE A 211 -18.74 1.29 -19.09
N ILE A 212 -19.17 1.69 -17.89
CA ILE A 212 -19.82 0.77 -16.93
C ILE A 212 -21.13 0.21 -17.52
N GLU A 213 -21.93 1.01 -18.22
CA GLU A 213 -23.12 0.53 -18.91
C GLU A 213 -22.77 -0.47 -20.04
N LYS A 214 -21.71 -0.24 -20.81
CA LYS A 214 -21.25 -1.21 -21.84
C LYS A 214 -20.65 -2.49 -21.25
N PHE A 215 -20.00 -2.39 -20.10
CA PHE A 215 -19.36 -3.53 -19.43
C PHE A 215 -20.39 -4.44 -18.74
N ILE A 216 -21.45 -3.87 -18.16
CA ILE A 216 -22.55 -4.61 -17.52
C ILE A 216 -23.57 -5.11 -18.56
N SER A 217 -23.85 -4.34 -19.64
CA SER A 217 -24.81 -4.76 -20.69
C SER A 217 -24.32 -5.88 -21.60
N SER A 218 -23.04 -6.26 -21.52
CA SER A 218 -22.51 -7.43 -22.23
C SER A 218 -22.77 -8.76 -21.50
N PHE A 219 -23.50 -8.73 -20.37
CA PHE A 219 -23.82 -9.88 -19.53
C PHE A 219 -25.33 -10.19 -19.43
N VAL A 220 -26.15 -9.73 -20.38
CA VAL A 220 -27.56 -10.19 -20.56
C VAL A 220 -27.76 -10.69 -21.98
#